data_AF-A0A6B1EUL1-F1
#
_entry.id   AF-A0A6B1EUL1-F1
#
_cell.length_a   1.000
_cell.length_b   1.000
_cell.length_c   1.000
_cell.angle_alpha   90.00
_cell.angle_beta   90.00
_cell.angle_gamma   90.00
#
_symmetry.space_group_name_H-M   'P 1'
#
loop_
_entity.id
_entity.type
_entity.pdbx_description
1 polymer ?
#
loop_
_entity_poly.entity_id
_entity_poly.type
_entity_poly.pdbx_seq_one_letter_code
_entity_poly.pdbx_strand_id
1 'polypeptide(L)'
;MSIHQTDIKLMKMQVEVLFTQDENGCLQHINEPTGAAEPAPRFFFGYTNEGSICKFRHNLPDHVVTQLKEVAAAEPLPMNPQKIPKNRRQFEDILQSHAPIERVWVGPAYLFPELIAPPTY
;
A
#
# COMPACT_ATOMS: atom_id res chain seq x y z
N MET A 1 -24.87 -13.76 9.16
CA MET A 1 -24.53 -13.51 7.74
C MET A 1 -23.11 -12.94 7.75
N SER A 2 -22.11 -13.79 7.50
CA SER A 2 -20.71 -13.34 7.51
C SER A 2 -20.50 -12.47 6.27
N ILE A 3 -20.07 -11.23 6.44
CA ILE A 3 -19.77 -10.35 5.31
C ILE A 3 -18.37 -10.71 4.85
N HIS A 4 -18.26 -11.60 3.87
CA HIS A 4 -16.99 -11.85 3.20
C HIS A 4 -16.51 -10.55 2.55
N GLN A 5 -15.44 -9.96 3.08
CA GLN A 5 -14.83 -8.78 2.49
C GLN A 5 -13.83 -9.21 1.41
N THR A 6 -13.85 -8.53 0.28
CA THR A 6 -12.92 -8.82 -0.82
C THR A 6 -11.50 -8.36 -0.45
N ASP A 7 -10.47 -9.01 -0.98
CA ASP A 7 -9.07 -8.69 -0.69
C ASP A 7 -8.77 -7.21 -0.97
N ILE A 8 -9.32 -6.66 -2.06
CA ILE A 8 -9.13 -5.25 -2.40
C ILE A 8 -9.78 -4.32 -1.37
N LYS A 9 -10.90 -4.73 -0.75
CA LYS A 9 -11.58 -3.94 0.29
C LYS A 9 -10.79 -3.98 1.59
N LEU A 10 -10.23 -5.14 1.94
CA LEU A 10 -9.32 -5.30 3.07
C LEU A 10 -8.05 -4.44 2.91
N MET A 11 -7.46 -4.40 1.70
CA MET A 11 -6.32 -3.53 1.41
C MET A 11 -6.67 -2.04 1.56
N LYS A 12 -7.89 -1.61 1.18
CA LYS A 12 -8.35 -0.22 1.45
C LYS A 12 -8.40 0.07 2.95
N MET A 13 -8.99 -0.83 3.73
CA MET A 13 -9.03 -0.69 5.19
C MET A 13 -7.62 -0.66 5.80
N GLN A 14 -6.69 -1.47 5.30
CA GLN A 14 -5.31 -1.45 5.78
C GLN A 14 -4.66 -0.08 5.57
N VAL A 15 -4.84 0.55 4.41
CA VAL A 15 -4.36 1.92 4.16
C VAL A 15 -4.94 2.90 5.15
N GLU A 16 -6.26 2.83 5.39
CA GLU A 16 -6.97 3.71 6.33
C GLU A 16 -6.53 3.53 7.78
N VAL A 17 -6.16 2.30 8.16
CA VAL A 17 -5.59 2.01 9.48
C VAL A 17 -4.18 2.54 9.61
N LEU A 18 -3.35 2.41 8.57
CA LEU A 18 -1.93 2.79 8.61
C LEU A 18 -1.69 4.30 8.47
N PHE A 19 -2.55 5.03 7.77
CA PHE A 19 -2.28 6.41 7.39
C PHE A 19 -3.51 7.32 7.52
N THR A 20 -3.25 8.55 7.94
CA THR A 20 -4.21 9.65 7.81
C THR A 20 -4.24 10.16 6.38
N GLN A 21 -5.41 10.60 5.93
CA GLN A 21 -5.64 11.11 4.57
C GLN A 21 -6.26 12.51 4.61
N ASP A 22 -5.98 13.32 3.60
CA ASP A 22 -6.69 14.57 3.35
C ASP A 22 -8.05 14.33 2.67
N GLU A 23 -8.78 15.41 2.40
CA GLU A 23 -10.09 15.39 1.73
C GLU A 23 -10.05 14.83 0.29
N ASN A 24 -8.86 14.81 -0.34
CA ASN A 24 -8.64 14.25 -1.66
C ASN A 24 -8.17 12.78 -1.60
N GLY A 25 -8.03 12.22 -0.39
CA GLY A 25 -7.54 10.86 -0.17
C GLY A 25 -6.02 10.70 -0.34
N CYS A 26 -5.27 11.79 -0.33
CA CYS A 26 -3.80 11.79 -0.31
C CYS A 26 -3.30 11.54 1.11
N LEU A 27 -2.19 10.82 1.25
CA LEU A 27 -1.61 10.48 2.55
C LEU A 27 -0.99 11.73 3.19
N GLN A 28 -1.17 11.90 4.50
CA GLN A 28 -0.54 12.96 5.29
C GLN A 28 0.50 12.40 6.25
N HIS A 29 0.06 11.61 7.22
CA HIS A 29 0.89 11.07 8.31
C HIS A 29 0.65 9.59 8.53
N ILE A 30 1.62 8.90 9.15
CA ILE A 30 1.37 7.59 9.76
C ILE A 30 0.32 7.75 10.87
N ASN A 31 -0.53 6.76 11.05
CA ASN A 31 -1.60 6.77 12.03
C ASN A 31 -1.18 6.05 13.33
N GLU A 32 -0.07 6.49 13.92
CA GLU A 32 0.41 5.98 15.21
C GLU A 32 0.03 6.92 16.36
N PRO A 33 -0.40 6.40 17.53
CA PRO A 33 -0.79 7.21 18.68
C PRO A 33 0.40 7.78 19.48
N THR A 34 1.57 7.92 18.87
CA THR A 34 2.85 8.22 19.56
C THR A 34 3.08 9.71 19.82
N GLY A 35 2.10 10.57 19.52
CA GLY A 35 2.10 12.01 19.80
C GLY A 35 2.91 12.86 18.82
N ALA A 36 3.84 12.25 18.06
CA ALA A 36 4.53 12.90 16.94
C ALA A 36 3.91 12.45 15.61
N ALA A 37 3.46 13.40 14.80
CA ALA A 37 2.91 13.12 13.48
C ALA A 37 4.06 12.86 12.50
N GLU A 38 4.50 11.61 12.35
CA GLU A 38 5.48 11.29 11.32
C GLU A 38 4.84 11.33 9.92
N PRO A 39 5.51 11.89 8.90
CA PRO A 39 4.98 11.91 7.54
C PRO A 39 4.72 10.51 6.99
N ALA A 40 3.64 10.35 6.24
CA ALA A 40 3.36 9.14 5.49
C ALA A 40 4.48 8.86 4.45
N PRO A 41 4.60 7.61 3.96
CA PRO A 41 5.47 7.32 2.82
C PRO A 41 5.03 8.12 1.59
N ARG A 42 5.99 8.49 0.74
CA ARG A 42 5.71 9.20 -0.52
C ARG A 42 4.76 8.42 -1.42
N PHE A 43 4.91 7.10 -1.42
CA PHE A 43 4.15 6.17 -2.23
C PHE A 43 3.86 4.91 -1.44
N PHE A 44 2.61 4.46 -1.48
CA PHE A 44 2.18 3.15 -1.02
C PHE A 44 1.61 2.37 -2.21
N PHE A 45 2.07 1.13 -2.35
CA PHE A 45 1.57 0.18 -3.34
C PHE A 45 1.17 -1.12 -2.65
N GLY A 46 -0.14 -1.33 -2.54
CA GLY A 46 -0.72 -2.59 -2.07
C GLY A 46 -1.33 -3.32 -3.26
N TYR A 47 -1.08 -4.61 -3.41
CA TYR A 47 -1.63 -5.41 -4.50
C TYR A 47 -2.10 -6.75 -3.94
N THR A 48 -3.20 -7.22 -4.49
CA THR A 48 -3.92 -8.43 -4.11
C THR A 48 -4.21 -9.25 -5.37
N ASN A 49 -4.80 -10.42 -5.21
CA ASN A 49 -5.21 -11.23 -6.36
C ASN A 49 -6.36 -10.59 -7.16
N GLU A 50 -7.01 -9.55 -6.61
CA GLU A 50 -8.14 -8.85 -7.23
C GLU A 50 -7.78 -7.49 -7.84
N GLY A 51 -6.58 -6.97 -7.58
CA GLY A 51 -6.18 -5.63 -8.04
C GLY A 51 -5.11 -4.99 -7.19
N SER A 52 -4.83 -3.72 -7.45
CA SER A 52 -3.87 -2.93 -6.69
C SER A 52 -4.43 -1.58 -6.26
N ILE A 53 -3.84 -1.03 -5.20
CA ILE A 53 -4.12 0.27 -4.62
C ILE A 53 -2.81 1.06 -4.61
N CYS A 54 -2.87 2.25 -5.21
CA CYS A 54 -1.83 3.25 -5.10
C CYS A 54 -2.32 4.40 -4.23
N LYS A 55 -1.48 4.83 -3.30
CA LYS A 55 -1.70 6.05 -2.52
C LYS A 55 -0.43 6.89 -2.51
N PHE A 56 -0.61 8.20 -2.51
CA PHE A 56 0.46 9.18 -2.67
C PHE A 56 0.39 10.19 -1.54
N ARG A 57 1.54 10.64 -1.08
CA ARG A 57 1.59 11.75 -0.12
C ARG A 57 1.16 13.05 -0.78
N HIS A 58 0.45 13.91 -0.03
CA HIS A 58 -0.13 15.16 -0.52
C HIS A 58 0.86 16.13 -1.21
N ASN A 59 2.16 16.03 -0.92
CA ASN A 59 3.20 16.90 -1.49
C ASN A 59 4.02 16.25 -2.62
N LEU A 60 3.57 15.09 -3.15
CA LEU A 60 4.23 14.47 -4.30
C LEU A 60 3.79 15.19 -5.59
N PRO A 61 4.72 15.66 -6.45
CA PRO A 61 4.36 16.36 -7.68
C PRO A 61 3.52 15.51 -8.64
N ASP A 62 2.56 16.12 -9.33
CA ASP A 62 1.60 15.44 -10.22
C ASP A 62 2.26 14.60 -11.32
N HIS A 63 3.39 15.06 -11.87
CA HIS A 63 4.13 14.30 -12.87
C HIS A 63 4.70 13.00 -12.31
N VAL A 64 5.20 13.01 -11.07
CA VAL A 64 5.69 11.81 -10.37
C VAL A 64 4.53 10.86 -10.06
N VAL A 65 3.40 11.40 -9.60
CA VAL A 65 2.18 10.62 -9.36
C VAL A 65 1.71 9.94 -10.64
N THR A 66 1.71 10.65 -11.77
CA THR A 66 1.32 10.10 -13.08
C THR A 66 2.22 8.94 -13.50
N GLN A 67 3.54 9.11 -13.44
CA GLN A 67 4.49 8.04 -13.77
C GLN A 67 4.32 6.80 -12.88
N LEU A 68 4.13 6.99 -11.57
CA LEU A 68 3.89 5.87 -10.65
C LEU A 68 2.59 5.14 -10.95
N LYS A 69 1.52 5.85 -11.32
CA LYS A 69 0.24 5.24 -11.73
C LYS A 69 0.40 4.41 -13.00
N GLU A 70 1.16 4.87 -13.98
CA GLU A 70 1.42 4.13 -15.21
C GLU A 70 2.17 2.82 -14.92
N VAL A 71 3.24 2.87 -14.12
CA VAL A 71 4.01 1.68 -13.73
C VAL A 71 3.16 0.70 -12.91
N ALA A 72 2.29 1.22 -12.04
CA ALA A 72 1.36 0.41 -11.25
C ALA A 72 0.28 -0.27 -12.11
N ALA A 73 -0.27 0.43 -13.10
CA ALA A 73 -1.24 -0.14 -14.03
C ALA A 73 -0.62 -1.24 -14.92
N ALA A 74 0.69 -1.17 -15.17
CA ALA A 74 1.45 -2.20 -15.88
C ALA A 74 1.94 -3.36 -14.97
N GLU A 75 1.72 -3.29 -13.65
CA GLU A 75 2.07 -4.38 -12.74
C GLU A 75 1.10 -5.55 -12.96
N PRO A 76 1.58 -6.76 -13.29
CA PRO A 76 0.71 -7.91 -13.45
C PRO A 76 0.12 -8.31 -12.09
N LEU A 77 -1.14 -8.78 -12.11
CA LEU A 77 -1.73 -9.38 -10.91
C LEU A 77 -0.84 -10.50 -10.38
N PRO A 78 -0.60 -10.54 -9.05
CA PRO A 78 0.28 -11.53 -8.47
C PRO A 78 -0.35 -12.93 -8.61
N MET A 79 0.40 -13.90 -9.14
CA MET A 79 0.04 -15.31 -8.98
C MET A 79 0.30 -15.80 -7.55
N ASN A 80 1.16 -15.11 -6.80
CA ASN A 80 1.41 -15.31 -5.38
C ASN A 80 1.58 -13.93 -4.72
N PRO A 81 0.65 -13.50 -3.85
CA PRO A 81 0.66 -12.17 -3.24
C PRO A 81 1.80 -11.95 -2.23
N GLN A 82 2.53 -12.99 -1.84
CA GLN A 82 3.74 -12.87 -1.00
C GLN A 82 4.98 -12.43 -1.79
N LYS A 83 4.94 -12.46 -3.13
CA LYS A 83 6.06 -12.04 -3.97
C LYS A 83 6.03 -10.54 -4.18
N ILE A 84 7.18 -9.89 -3.97
CA ILE A 84 7.45 -8.47 -4.26
C ILE A 84 6.99 -8.08 -5.68
N PRO A 85 6.46 -6.85 -5.91
CA PRO A 85 6.08 -6.38 -7.25
C PRO A 85 7.23 -6.50 -8.26
N LYS A 86 6.92 -6.93 -9.48
CA LYS A 86 7.90 -7.04 -10.57
C LYS A 86 8.46 -5.67 -10.95
N ASN A 87 7.61 -4.65 -10.97
CA ASN A 87 7.98 -3.29 -11.33
C ASN A 87 8.56 -2.49 -10.15
N ARG A 88 8.89 -3.13 -9.02
CA ARG A 88 9.45 -2.47 -7.83
C ARG A 88 10.60 -1.50 -8.17
N ARG A 89 11.55 -1.94 -9.00
CA ARG A 89 12.71 -1.13 -9.38
C ARG A 89 12.29 0.16 -10.11
N GLN A 90 11.27 0.10 -10.97
CA GLN A 90 10.78 1.29 -11.67
C GLN A 90 10.13 2.29 -10.71
N PHE A 91 9.39 1.81 -9.69
CA PHE A 91 8.88 2.70 -8.64
C PHE A 91 10.02 3.39 -7.89
N GLU A 92 11.06 2.63 -7.51
CA GLU A 92 12.24 3.14 -6.82
C GLU A 92 12.98 4.16 -7.69
N ASP A 93 13.20 3.89 -8.98
CA ASP A 93 13.90 4.79 -9.90
C ASP A 93 13.15 6.14 -10.07
N ILE A 94 11.81 6.11 -10.21
CA ILE A 94 10.97 7.32 -10.29
C ILE A 94 11.08 8.14 -8.99
N LEU A 95 10.93 7.48 -7.84
CA LEU A 95 10.98 8.16 -6.54
C LEU A 95 12.37 8.72 -6.24
N GLN A 96 13.43 7.98 -6.54
CA GLN A 96 14.82 8.37 -6.33
C GLN A 96 15.21 9.56 -7.20
N SER A 97 14.73 9.62 -8.45
CA SER A 97 14.95 10.75 -9.36
C SER A 97 14.29 12.04 -8.85
N HIS A 98 13.17 11.93 -8.14
CA HIS A 98 12.51 13.06 -7.51
C HIS A 98 13.19 13.49 -6.20
N ALA A 99 13.49 12.56 -5.29
CA ALA A 99 14.28 12.81 -4.07
C ALA A 99 14.79 11.48 -3.46
N PRO A 100 15.88 11.49 -2.68
CA PRO A 100 16.45 10.28 -2.08
C PRO A 100 15.42 9.41 -1.34
N ILE A 101 15.47 8.10 -1.56
CA ILE A 101 14.71 7.12 -0.78
C ILE A 101 15.47 6.82 0.51
N GLU A 102 14.96 7.30 1.64
CA GLU A 102 15.57 7.05 2.95
C GLU A 102 15.17 5.70 3.55
N ARG A 103 13.94 5.25 3.29
CA ARG A 103 13.34 4.05 3.87
C ARG A 103 12.41 3.37 2.89
N VAL A 104 12.39 2.05 2.95
CA VAL A 104 11.47 1.19 2.19
C VAL A 104 10.95 0.11 3.13
N TRP A 105 9.63 -0.06 3.16
CA TRP A 105 8.97 -1.13 3.88
C TRP A 105 8.27 -2.05 2.89
N VAL A 106 8.52 -3.35 2.99
CA VAL A 106 7.90 -4.37 2.16
C VAL A 106 7.52 -5.54 3.04
N GLY A 107 6.32 -6.06 2.85
CA GLY A 107 5.88 -7.25 3.56
C GLY A 107 4.48 -7.68 3.15
N PRO A 108 4.12 -8.93 3.44
CA PRO A 108 2.76 -9.40 3.27
C PRO A 108 1.80 -8.69 4.25
N ALA A 109 0.55 -8.54 3.82
CA ALA A 109 -0.57 -8.23 4.69
C ALA A 109 -1.32 -9.54 5.02
N TYR A 110 -1.52 -9.83 6.30
CA TYR A 110 -2.16 -11.07 6.72
C TYR A 110 -3.63 -10.84 7.06
N LEU A 111 -4.46 -11.82 6.68
CA LEU A 111 -5.85 -11.94 7.09
C LEU A 111 -6.01 -13.23 7.89
N PHE A 112 -6.71 -13.17 9.02
CA PHE A 112 -7.10 -14.39 9.73
C PHE A 112 -8.18 -15.13 8.93
N PRO A 113 -8.10 -16.47 8.84
CA PRO A 113 -9.18 -17.24 8.22
C PRO A 113 -10.48 -17.00 9.00
N GLU A 114 -11.63 -17.06 8.31
CA GLU A 114 -12.95 -16.89 8.94
C GLU A 114 -13.18 -17.91 10.07
N LEU A 115 -12.56 -19.09 9.94
CA LEU A 115 -12.61 -20.17 10.92
C LEU A 115 -11.20 -20.50 11.39
N ILE A 116 -10.95 -20.28 12.69
CA ILE A 116 -9.72 -20.69 13.35
C ILE A 116 -10.01 -22.04 14.02
N ALA A 117 -9.39 -23.11 13.51
CA ALA A 117 -9.50 -24.41 14.15
C ALA A 117 -8.74 -24.41 15.50
N PRO A 118 -9.28 -25.05 16.56
CA PRO A 118 -8.53 -25.23 17.80
C PRO A 118 -7.28 -26.09 17.54
N PRO A 119 -6.18 -25.87 18.28
CA PRO A 119 -4.98 -26.69 18.14
C PRO A 119 -5.30 -28.15 18.45
N THR A 120 -4.83 -29.07 17.61
CA THR A 120 -4.85 -30.51 17.91
C THR A 120 -3.64 -30.84 18.78
N TYR A 121 -3.90 -31.35 19.98
CA TYR A 121 -2.90 -31.87 20.92
C TYR A 121 -2.56 -33.33 20.62
#